data_AF-A0A1X0NR03-F1
#
_entry.id   AF-A0A1X0NR03-F1
#
_cell.length_a   1.000
_cell.length_b   1.000
_cell.length_c   1.000
_cell.angle_alpha   90.00
_cell.angle_beta   90.00
_cell.angle_gamma   90.00
#
_symmetry.space_group_name_H-M   'P 1'
#
loop_
_entity.id
_entity.type
_entity.pdbx_description
1 polymer ?
#
loop_
_entity_poly.entity_id
_entity_poly.type
_entity_poly.pdbx_seq_one_letter_code
_entity_poly.pdbx_strand_id
1 'polypeptide(L)'
;MLHCTNAFRAASPGVGIAPETTPVKYVPSMLNIKNMMWWNGRRSPYRAAYREKTWYEVSRIGARTKGGRSIMRQKYSPEALRLALAMVPAEFEVADVPRPPQRILAQSEGIVGRWYSNFWTLHAVKYQCMLAGVEWPFGERQKPRTNYEEPFFFVDFEESKAIRDYRSRWINVNRSLVGMSKRIKEAEEEARYMQFRRQQDTFWSNRKVLVNRVKSMYNQGTMTSAKDLPIKTLNIKAFLAE
;
A
#
# COMPACT_ATOMS: atom_id res chain seq x y z
N MET A 1 -7.89 -7.03 -14.84
CA MET A 1 -7.85 -8.02 -15.95
C MET A 1 -9.23 -8.12 -16.54
N LEU A 2 -9.46 -7.35 -17.59
CA LEU A 2 -10.67 -7.37 -18.41
C LEU A 2 -10.31 -8.15 -19.67
N HIS A 3 -10.53 -9.47 -19.69
CA HIS A 3 -10.54 -10.26 -20.92
C HIS A 3 -11.35 -11.51 -20.67
N CYS A 4 -12.48 -11.63 -21.38
CA CYS A 4 -13.09 -12.86 -21.89
C CYS A 4 -14.43 -12.49 -22.54
N THR A 5 -14.39 -11.74 -23.65
CA THR A 5 -15.49 -11.72 -24.61
C THR A 5 -15.35 -12.94 -25.50
N ASN A 6 -15.82 -14.10 -25.03
CA ASN A 6 -16.08 -15.22 -25.93
C ASN A 6 -17.40 -14.94 -26.65
N ALA A 7 -17.29 -14.40 -27.87
CA ALA A 7 -18.40 -14.34 -28.81
C ALA A 7 -18.75 -15.75 -29.26
N PHE A 8 -19.56 -16.46 -28.48
CA PHE A 8 -20.21 -17.69 -28.95
C PHE A 8 -21.29 -17.30 -29.97
N ARG A 9 -21.02 -17.56 -31.25
CA ARG A 9 -22.05 -17.52 -32.30
C ARG A 9 -23.14 -18.52 -31.92
N ALA A 10 -24.39 -18.05 -31.90
CA ALA A 10 -25.54 -18.89 -31.61
C ALA A 10 -25.69 -19.98 -32.68
N ALA A 11 -25.47 -21.24 -32.30
CA ALA A 11 -25.95 -22.37 -33.07
C ALA A 11 -27.48 -22.28 -33.12
N SER A 12 -28.06 -22.34 -34.32
CA SER A 12 -29.50 -22.42 -34.54
C SER A 12 -30.03 -23.72 -33.93
N PRO A 13 -31.04 -23.70 -33.03
CA PRO A 13 -31.66 -24.93 -32.57
C PRO A 13 -32.51 -25.48 -33.71
N GLY A 14 -32.23 -26.73 -34.07
CA GLY A 14 -33.00 -27.50 -35.03
C GLY A 14 -34.45 -27.73 -34.57
N VAL A 15 -35.30 -27.92 -35.56
CA VAL A 15 -36.70 -28.33 -35.47
C VAL A 15 -36.81 -29.61 -34.62
N GLY A 16 -37.61 -29.59 -33.55
CA GLY A 16 -38.06 -30.82 -32.85
C GLY A 16 -37.86 -30.93 -31.34
N ILE A 17 -37.44 -29.87 -30.62
CA ILE A 17 -37.33 -29.92 -29.14
C ILE A 17 -38.67 -29.46 -28.51
N ALA A 18 -39.22 -30.25 -27.59
CA ALA A 18 -40.43 -29.91 -26.84
C ALA A 18 -40.33 -28.51 -26.21
N PRO A 19 -41.41 -27.71 -26.17
CA PRO A 19 -41.36 -26.31 -25.72
C PRO A 19 -40.81 -26.14 -24.30
N GLU A 20 -40.93 -27.17 -23.45
CA GLU A 20 -40.45 -27.18 -22.07
C GLU A 20 -38.92 -27.35 -21.93
N THR A 21 -38.24 -27.84 -22.97
CA THR A 21 -36.78 -28.12 -22.95
C THR A 21 -35.98 -27.21 -23.88
N THR A 22 -36.63 -26.25 -24.54
CA THR A 22 -35.90 -25.24 -25.34
C THR A 22 -35.22 -24.21 -24.43
N PRO A 23 -33.88 -24.06 -24.48
CA PRO A 23 -33.22 -23.00 -23.74
C PRO A 23 -33.70 -21.65 -24.27
N VAL A 24 -34.14 -20.77 -23.38
CA VAL A 24 -34.62 -19.44 -23.75
C VAL A 24 -33.48 -18.67 -24.42
N LYS A 25 -33.57 -18.56 -25.76
CA LYS A 25 -32.52 -18.02 -26.62
C LYS A 25 -32.22 -16.54 -26.33
N TYR A 26 -33.24 -15.77 -25.98
CA TYR A 26 -33.12 -14.37 -25.58
C TYR A 26 -34.04 -14.08 -24.40
N VAL A 27 -33.49 -13.43 -23.37
CA VAL A 27 -34.26 -12.98 -22.21
C VAL A 27 -34.47 -11.46 -22.26
N PRO A 28 -35.59 -10.92 -21.75
CA PRO A 28 -35.87 -9.48 -21.82
C PRO A 28 -34.78 -8.56 -21.25
N SER A 29 -34.01 -9.05 -20.27
CA SER A 29 -32.87 -8.31 -19.71
C SER A 29 -31.68 -8.19 -20.68
N MET A 30 -31.51 -9.11 -21.64
CA MET A 30 -30.49 -8.99 -22.69
C MET A 30 -30.80 -7.84 -23.66
N LEU A 31 -32.09 -7.57 -23.89
CA LEU A 31 -32.57 -6.49 -24.77
C LEU A 31 -32.79 -5.16 -24.03
N ASN A 32 -32.36 -5.07 -22.76
CA ASN A 32 -32.58 -3.90 -21.89
C ASN A 32 -34.06 -3.48 -21.69
N ILE A 33 -35.01 -4.39 -21.90
CA ILE A 33 -36.44 -4.11 -21.72
C ILE A 33 -36.72 -3.85 -20.23
N LYS A 34 -37.28 -2.66 -19.92
CA LYS A 34 -37.59 -2.24 -18.56
C LYS A 34 -38.96 -2.76 -18.10
N ASN A 35 -38.99 -3.98 -17.59
CA ASN A 35 -40.18 -4.56 -16.96
C ASN A 35 -40.19 -4.29 -15.45
N MET A 36 -40.98 -3.31 -15.04
CA MET A 36 -41.22 -2.99 -13.63
C MET A 36 -42.72 -2.91 -13.39
N MET A 37 -43.20 -3.53 -12.32
CA MET A 37 -44.64 -3.60 -12.01
C MET A 37 -45.29 -2.21 -11.96
N TRP A 38 -44.61 -1.23 -11.34
CA TRP A 38 -45.08 0.15 -11.21
C TRP A 38 -45.01 0.94 -12.53
N TRP A 39 -44.27 0.45 -13.53
CA TRP A 39 -44.11 1.14 -14.81
C TRP A 39 -45.06 0.58 -15.87
N ASN A 40 -45.04 -0.73 -16.11
CA ASN A 40 -45.78 -1.37 -17.19
C ASN A 40 -46.57 -2.62 -16.74
N GLY A 41 -46.75 -2.81 -15.44
CA GLY A 41 -47.47 -3.96 -14.88
C GLY A 41 -46.77 -5.32 -15.08
N ARG A 42 -45.55 -5.34 -15.65
CA ARG A 42 -44.80 -6.56 -15.96
C ARG A 42 -43.58 -6.71 -15.05
N ARG A 43 -43.15 -7.95 -14.84
CA ARG A 43 -41.93 -8.30 -14.09
C ARG A 43 -41.03 -9.23 -14.90
N SER A 44 -39.71 -9.10 -14.76
CA SER A 44 -38.76 -10.03 -15.37
C SER A 44 -38.95 -11.44 -14.79
N PRO A 45 -38.98 -12.50 -15.62
CA PRO A 45 -39.21 -13.86 -15.15
C PRO A 45 -38.03 -14.42 -14.32
N TYR A 46 -36.80 -14.04 -14.66
CA TYR A 46 -35.58 -14.50 -13.95
C TYR A 46 -35.16 -13.55 -12.83
N ARG A 47 -36.02 -13.39 -11.83
CA ARG A 47 -35.77 -12.53 -10.66
C ARG A 47 -36.38 -13.15 -9.40
N ALA A 48 -35.64 -13.11 -8.29
CA ALA A 48 -36.18 -13.47 -6.98
C ALA A 48 -37.37 -12.56 -6.60
N ALA A 49 -38.47 -13.16 -6.14
CA ALA A 49 -39.68 -12.44 -5.75
C ALA A 49 -39.44 -11.48 -4.58
N TYR A 50 -38.65 -11.92 -3.60
CA TYR A 50 -38.21 -11.11 -2.46
C TYR A 50 -36.70 -10.92 -2.48
N ARG A 51 -36.24 -9.73 -2.06
CA ARG A 51 -34.83 -9.41 -1.85
C ARG A 51 -34.71 -8.69 -0.52
N GLU A 52 -34.14 -9.37 0.48
CA GLU A 52 -33.93 -8.80 1.83
C GLU A 52 -33.16 -7.48 1.78
N LYS A 53 -32.14 -7.44 0.92
CA LYS A 53 -31.31 -6.24 0.69
C LYS A 53 -31.29 -5.91 -0.79
N THR A 54 -31.43 -4.63 -1.11
CA THR A 54 -31.35 -4.15 -2.49
C THR A 54 -29.90 -4.16 -2.98
N TRP A 55 -29.70 -4.03 -4.30
CA TRP A 55 -28.36 -4.00 -4.89
C TRP A 55 -27.49 -2.87 -4.30
N TYR A 56 -28.11 -1.74 -3.94
CA TYR A 56 -27.44 -0.60 -3.33
C TYR A 56 -26.95 -0.90 -1.92
N GLU A 57 -27.74 -1.61 -1.11
CA GLU A 57 -27.31 -2.00 0.24
C GLU A 57 -26.22 -3.07 0.20
N VAL A 58 -26.29 -3.99 -0.76
CA VAL A 58 -25.25 -5.01 -0.98
C VAL A 58 -23.93 -4.36 -1.41
N SER A 59 -23.96 -3.29 -2.22
CA SER A 59 -22.75 -2.59 -2.68
C SER A 59 -22.10 -1.71 -1.62
N ARG A 60 -22.80 -1.37 -0.52
CA ARG A 60 -22.25 -0.61 0.62
C ARG A 60 -21.32 -1.46 1.49
N ILE A 61 -20.17 -1.84 0.93
CA ILE A 61 -19.18 -2.73 1.56
C ILE A 61 -18.75 -2.23 2.94
N GLY A 62 -18.61 -0.91 3.15
CA GLY A 62 -18.21 -0.34 4.45
C GLY A 62 -19.18 -0.65 5.60
N ALA A 63 -20.47 -0.86 5.32
CA ALA A 63 -21.44 -1.30 6.33
C ALA A 63 -21.36 -2.81 6.61
N ARG A 64 -20.87 -3.61 5.65
CA ARG A 64 -20.72 -5.06 5.78
C ARG A 64 -19.40 -5.45 6.45
N THR A 65 -18.29 -4.90 5.97
CA THR A 65 -16.95 -5.26 6.43
C THR A 65 -16.51 -4.42 7.63
N LYS A 66 -15.37 -4.80 8.23
CA LYS A 66 -14.69 -4.03 9.28
C LYS A 66 -13.72 -3.04 8.65
N GLY A 67 -14.20 -1.82 8.39
CA GLY A 67 -13.39 -0.66 8.00
C GLY A 67 -13.07 0.22 9.21
N GLY A 68 -13.87 1.27 9.40
CA GLY A 68 -13.75 2.22 10.53
C GLY A 68 -14.86 2.13 11.60
N ARG A 69 -15.84 1.23 11.44
CA ARG A 69 -16.96 1.11 12.39
C ARG A 69 -16.61 0.23 13.59
N SER A 70 -17.20 0.52 14.75
CA SER A 70 -17.22 -0.42 15.87
C SER A 70 -18.10 -1.63 15.54
N ILE A 71 -17.64 -2.83 15.92
CA ILE A 71 -18.39 -4.07 15.71
C ILE A 71 -19.14 -4.50 16.97
N MET A 72 -18.54 -4.32 18.15
CA MET A 72 -19.16 -4.65 19.42
C MET A 72 -19.65 -3.36 20.07
N ARG A 73 -20.97 -3.26 20.30
CA ARG A 73 -21.58 -2.08 20.91
C ARG A 73 -21.47 -2.11 22.43
N GLN A 74 -21.48 -3.30 23.03
CA GLN A 74 -21.44 -3.52 24.46
C GLN A 74 -20.05 -3.17 25.00
N LYS A 75 -20.02 -2.45 26.13
CA LYS A 75 -18.81 -2.10 26.87
C LYS A 75 -18.94 -2.67 28.26
N TYR A 76 -18.04 -3.58 28.62
CA TYR A 76 -18.11 -4.32 29.86
C TYR A 76 -17.26 -3.66 30.96
N SER A 77 -17.67 -3.83 32.21
CA SER A 77 -16.86 -3.45 33.36
C SER A 77 -15.65 -4.39 33.51
N PRO A 78 -14.60 -4.00 34.25
CA PRO A 78 -13.44 -4.86 34.50
C PRO A 78 -13.81 -6.24 35.08
N GLU A 79 -14.80 -6.29 35.98
CA GLU A 79 -15.28 -7.53 36.60
C GLU A 79 -15.97 -8.44 35.58
N ALA A 80 -16.83 -7.89 34.73
CA ALA A 80 -17.48 -8.64 33.67
C ALA A 80 -16.47 -9.17 32.65
N LEU A 81 -15.40 -8.42 32.37
CA LEU A 81 -14.30 -8.88 31.52
C LEU A 81 -13.58 -10.07 32.17
N ARG A 82 -13.21 -10.00 33.46
CA ARG A 82 -12.56 -11.13 34.15
C ARG A 82 -13.42 -12.41 34.11
N LEU A 83 -14.72 -12.28 34.35
CA LEU A 83 -15.65 -13.41 34.24
C LEU A 83 -15.72 -13.95 32.80
N ALA A 84 -15.77 -13.07 31.79
CA ALA A 84 -15.78 -13.48 30.40
C ALA A 84 -14.50 -14.25 30.01
N LEU A 85 -13.33 -13.78 30.48
CA LEU A 85 -12.04 -14.44 30.25
C LEU A 85 -12.00 -15.83 30.91
N ALA A 86 -12.60 -16.01 32.09
CA ALA A 86 -12.67 -17.30 32.78
C ALA A 86 -13.52 -18.35 32.04
N MET A 87 -14.38 -17.95 31.11
CA MET A 87 -15.17 -18.87 30.28
C MET A 87 -14.37 -19.50 29.12
N VAL A 88 -13.16 -19.01 28.87
CA VAL A 88 -12.32 -19.48 27.76
C VAL A 88 -11.49 -20.69 28.24
N PRO A 89 -11.37 -21.76 27.43
CA PRO A 89 -10.51 -22.89 27.74
C PRO A 89 -9.04 -22.49 27.93
N ALA A 90 -8.32 -23.19 28.83
CA ALA A 90 -6.95 -22.85 29.20
C ALA A 90 -5.94 -22.95 28.04
N GLU A 91 -6.12 -23.90 27.11
CA GLU A 91 -5.21 -24.14 25.98
C GLU A 91 -5.53 -23.28 24.74
N PHE A 92 -6.40 -22.27 24.88
CA PHE A 92 -6.82 -21.43 23.77
C PHE A 92 -5.76 -20.39 23.39
N GLU A 93 -5.40 -20.35 22.11
CA GLU A 93 -4.52 -19.33 21.54
C GLU A 93 -5.26 -18.42 20.56
N VAL A 94 -4.97 -17.11 20.61
CA VAL A 94 -5.61 -16.11 19.73
C VAL A 94 -5.25 -16.35 18.26
N ALA A 95 -4.08 -16.95 18.00
CA ALA A 95 -3.60 -17.27 16.66
C ALA A 95 -4.48 -18.32 15.94
N ASP A 96 -5.20 -19.16 16.69
CA ASP A 96 -6.03 -20.24 16.15
C ASP A 96 -7.33 -19.73 15.51
N VAL A 97 -7.70 -18.48 15.79
CA VAL A 97 -8.91 -17.87 15.24
C VAL A 97 -8.54 -17.01 14.02
N PRO A 98 -8.71 -17.52 12.79
CA PRO A 98 -8.38 -16.75 11.59
C PRO A 98 -9.36 -15.58 11.41
N ARG A 99 -8.86 -14.50 10.80
CA ARG A 99 -9.73 -13.39 10.39
C ARG A 99 -10.71 -13.89 9.32
N PRO A 100 -12.04 -13.71 9.49
CA PRO A 100 -13.01 -14.13 8.49
C PRO A 100 -12.84 -13.34 7.18
N PRO A 101 -13.18 -13.93 6.02
CA PRO A 101 -13.01 -13.29 4.72
C PRO A 101 -14.01 -12.13 4.55
N GLN A 102 -13.70 -11.20 3.63
CA GLN A 102 -14.50 -9.98 3.42
C GLN A 102 -15.95 -10.22 2.99
N ARG A 103 -16.24 -11.41 2.43
CA ARG A 103 -17.60 -11.82 2.08
C ARG A 103 -18.47 -12.06 3.31
N ILE A 104 -17.89 -12.44 4.45
CA ILE A 104 -18.61 -12.67 5.70
C ILE A 104 -18.88 -11.32 6.37
N LEU A 105 -20.09 -11.17 6.91
CA LEU A 105 -20.48 -9.96 7.64
C LEU A 105 -19.61 -9.81 8.89
N ALA A 106 -19.03 -8.63 9.10
CA ALA A 106 -18.29 -8.34 10.32
C ALA A 106 -19.29 -8.00 11.43
N GLN A 107 -19.52 -8.93 12.35
CA GLN A 107 -20.44 -8.74 13.48
C GLN A 107 -19.89 -9.39 14.74
N SER A 108 -20.34 -8.91 15.89
CA SER A 108 -20.07 -9.49 17.21
C SER A 108 -21.40 -9.67 17.91
N GLU A 109 -21.66 -10.89 18.38
CA GLU A 109 -22.84 -11.19 19.19
C GLU A 109 -22.70 -10.69 20.65
N GLY A 110 -21.52 -10.23 21.06
CA GLY A 110 -21.18 -9.96 22.47
C GLY A 110 -20.64 -11.22 23.17
N ILE A 111 -20.68 -11.22 24.51
CA ILE A 111 -20.25 -12.38 25.32
C ILE A 111 -21.40 -13.38 25.36
N VAL A 112 -21.43 -14.27 24.38
CA VAL A 112 -22.33 -15.43 24.29
C VAL A 112 -21.53 -16.72 24.48
N GLY A 113 -22.21 -17.88 24.44
CA GLY A 113 -21.54 -19.17 24.47
C GLY A 113 -20.46 -19.27 23.38
N ARG A 114 -19.23 -19.67 23.77
CA ARG A 114 -18.05 -19.76 22.88
C ARG A 114 -17.71 -18.46 22.14
N TRP A 115 -17.91 -17.30 22.76
CA TRP A 115 -17.61 -15.98 22.17
C TRP A 115 -16.17 -15.84 21.65
N TYR A 116 -15.21 -16.54 22.25
CA TYR A 116 -13.79 -16.55 21.87
C TYR A 116 -13.54 -17.12 20.46
N SER A 117 -14.48 -17.89 19.90
CA SER A 117 -14.42 -18.36 18.51
C SER A 117 -14.71 -17.27 17.47
N ASN A 118 -15.44 -16.21 17.86
CA ASN A 118 -15.71 -15.09 16.99
C ASN A 118 -14.51 -14.12 17.00
N PHE A 119 -13.77 -14.09 15.89
CA PHE A 119 -12.61 -13.22 15.67
C PHE A 119 -12.87 -11.75 16.06
N TRP A 120 -14.03 -11.20 15.70
CA TRP A 120 -14.34 -9.79 15.95
C TRP A 120 -14.62 -9.52 17.42
N THR A 121 -15.36 -10.42 18.07
CA THR A 121 -15.63 -10.35 19.51
C THR A 121 -14.33 -10.49 20.30
N LEU A 122 -13.50 -11.48 19.95
CA LEU A 122 -12.21 -11.74 20.61
C LEU A 122 -11.33 -10.50 20.67
N HIS A 123 -11.11 -9.85 19.52
CA HIS A 123 -10.28 -8.64 19.46
C HIS A 123 -10.95 -7.40 20.05
N ALA A 124 -12.28 -7.33 20.05
CA ALA A 124 -12.99 -6.24 20.72
C ALA A 124 -12.88 -6.35 22.24
N VAL A 125 -13.01 -7.55 22.81
CA VAL A 125 -12.81 -7.82 24.24
C VAL A 125 -11.36 -7.55 24.63
N LYS A 126 -10.38 -8.03 23.85
CA LYS A 126 -8.96 -7.72 24.06
C LYS A 126 -8.71 -6.21 24.18
N TYR A 127 -9.28 -5.43 23.27
CA TYR A 127 -9.17 -3.98 23.31
C TYR A 127 -9.81 -3.37 24.56
N GLN A 128 -10.96 -3.88 25.01
CA GLN A 128 -11.58 -3.44 26.27
C GLN A 128 -10.75 -3.81 27.50
N CYS A 129 -10.18 -5.02 27.55
CA CYS A 129 -9.27 -5.43 28.63
C CYS A 129 -8.06 -4.49 28.73
N MET A 130 -7.45 -4.16 27.59
CA MET A 130 -6.34 -3.21 27.52
C MET A 130 -6.73 -1.82 28.05
N LEU A 131 -7.90 -1.30 27.67
CA LEU A 131 -8.38 -0.01 28.18
C LEU A 131 -8.70 -0.03 29.68
N ALA A 132 -9.20 -1.16 30.18
CA ALA A 132 -9.60 -1.34 31.57
C ALA A 132 -8.45 -1.79 32.50
N GLY A 133 -7.25 -2.01 31.97
CA GLY A 133 -6.11 -2.55 32.74
C GLY A 133 -6.33 -3.99 33.23
N VAL A 134 -7.18 -4.76 32.56
CA VAL A 134 -7.37 -6.18 32.85
C VAL A 134 -6.33 -6.98 32.07
N GLU A 135 -5.59 -7.83 32.76
CA GLU A 135 -4.59 -8.70 32.13
C GLU A 135 -5.24 -9.58 31.05
N TRP A 136 -4.55 -9.69 29.91
CA TRP A 136 -4.97 -10.54 28.80
C TRP A 136 -4.17 -11.86 28.88
N PRO A 137 -4.79 -12.96 29.33
CA PRO A 137 -4.07 -14.20 29.61
C PRO A 137 -3.72 -15.03 28.36
N PHE A 138 -4.32 -14.72 27.21
CA PHE A 138 -4.11 -15.47 25.97
C PHE A 138 -2.96 -14.88 25.16
N GLY A 139 -2.37 -15.66 24.25
CA GLY A 139 -1.28 -15.17 23.41
C GLY A 139 -1.66 -14.04 22.46
N GLU A 140 -0.65 -13.53 21.76
CA GLU A 140 -0.82 -12.55 20.71
C GLU A 140 -1.28 -13.19 19.40
N ARG A 141 -1.96 -12.41 18.55
CA ARG A 141 -2.39 -12.88 17.22
C ARG A 141 -1.23 -13.33 16.34
N GLN A 142 -0.08 -12.66 16.47
CA GLN A 142 1.15 -13.01 15.79
C GLN A 142 2.28 -12.92 16.80
N LYS A 143 3.02 -14.02 16.97
CA LYS A 143 4.26 -14.05 17.75
C LYS A 143 5.42 -13.63 16.85
N PRO A 144 6.05 -12.47 17.05
CA PRO A 144 7.19 -12.05 16.23
C PRO A 144 8.40 -12.94 16.54
N ARG A 145 9.09 -13.41 15.50
CA ARG A 145 10.40 -14.05 15.63
C ARG A 145 11.48 -13.00 15.44
N THR A 146 12.18 -12.68 16.51
CA THR A 146 13.28 -11.70 16.52
C THR A 146 14.63 -12.39 16.33
N ASN A 147 14.87 -13.47 17.08
CA ASN A 147 16.10 -14.25 17.07
C ASN A 147 15.98 -15.56 16.26
N TYR A 148 17.10 -16.22 16.03
CA TYR A 148 17.18 -17.55 15.41
C TYR A 148 17.10 -18.63 16.49
N GLU A 149 15.95 -18.71 17.15
CA GLU A 149 15.65 -19.74 18.14
C GLU A 149 14.95 -20.95 17.49
N GLU A 150 14.94 -22.06 18.21
CA GLU A 150 14.24 -23.27 17.77
C GLU A 150 12.72 -23.02 17.62
N PRO A 151 12.05 -23.69 16.66
CA PRO A 151 12.62 -24.60 15.66
C PRO A 151 13.27 -23.85 14.49
N PHE A 152 14.47 -24.30 14.12
CA PHE A 152 15.25 -23.75 12.99
C PHE A 152 14.60 -24.02 11.64
N PHE A 153 14.03 -25.22 11.47
CA PHE A 153 13.26 -25.61 10.29
C PHE A 153 11.80 -25.78 10.67
N PHE A 154 10.89 -25.38 9.77
CA PHE A 154 9.47 -25.59 9.92
C PHE A 154 8.87 -25.98 8.59
N VAL A 155 7.83 -26.81 8.64
CA VAL A 155 7.03 -27.16 7.45
C VAL A 155 5.84 -26.21 7.35
N ASP A 156 5.60 -25.69 6.15
CA ASP A 156 4.51 -24.76 5.85
C ASP A 156 3.95 -25.04 4.46
N PHE A 157 2.96 -25.93 4.39
CA PHE A 157 2.29 -26.30 3.13
C PHE A 157 1.41 -25.17 2.56
N GLU A 158 1.02 -24.20 3.38
CA GLU A 158 0.20 -23.07 2.95
C GLU A 158 1.03 -21.91 2.36
N GLU A 159 2.36 -22.04 2.40
CA GLU A 159 3.33 -21.05 1.91
C GLU A 159 3.15 -19.65 2.54
N SER A 160 2.51 -19.56 3.71
CA SER A 160 2.10 -18.30 4.32
C SER A 160 3.03 -17.86 5.45
N LYS A 161 3.59 -18.79 6.21
CA LYS A 161 4.47 -18.56 7.36
C LYS A 161 5.81 -17.97 6.92
N ALA A 162 6.38 -18.43 5.82
CA ALA A 162 7.66 -17.91 5.31
C ALA A 162 7.57 -16.43 4.88
N ILE A 163 6.46 -16.04 4.24
CA ILE A 163 6.22 -14.66 3.80
C ILE A 163 5.85 -13.75 4.98
N ARG A 164 5.10 -14.29 5.95
CA ARG A 164 4.65 -13.54 7.13
C ARG A 164 5.73 -13.42 8.22
N ASP A 165 6.82 -14.19 8.15
CA ASP A 165 7.90 -14.13 9.13
C ASP A 165 8.41 -12.70 9.28
N TYR A 166 8.57 -12.28 10.54
CA TYR A 166 8.98 -10.92 10.87
C TYR A 166 10.35 -10.60 10.27
N ARG A 167 11.29 -11.57 10.30
CA ARG A 167 12.64 -11.41 9.73
C ARG A 167 12.62 -11.25 8.21
N SER A 168 11.80 -12.03 7.51
CA SER A 168 11.61 -11.91 6.06
C SER A 168 11.11 -10.53 5.67
N ARG A 169 10.06 -10.05 6.36
CA ARG A 169 9.53 -8.70 6.18
C ARG A 169 10.54 -7.61 6.54
N TRP A 170 11.27 -7.78 7.64
CA TRP A 170 12.29 -6.83 8.10
C TRP A 170 13.41 -6.66 7.08
N ILE A 171 13.91 -7.76 6.50
CA ILE A 171 14.91 -7.72 5.41
C ILE A 171 14.35 -7.00 4.19
N ASN A 172 13.11 -7.27 3.80
CA ASN A 172 12.48 -6.61 2.64
C ASN A 172 12.33 -5.09 2.86
N VAL A 173 11.98 -4.67 4.08
CA VAL A 173 11.94 -3.25 4.43
C VAL A 173 13.34 -2.64 4.36
N ASN A 174 14.36 -3.30 4.91
CA ASN A 174 15.74 -2.80 4.84
C ASN A 174 16.27 -2.70 3.41
N ARG A 175 16.00 -3.69 2.55
CA ARG A 175 16.33 -3.62 1.12
C ARG A 175 15.65 -2.43 0.45
N SER A 176 14.39 -2.17 0.80
CA SER A 176 13.66 -1.02 0.27
C SER A 176 14.28 0.29 0.75
N LEU A 177 14.65 0.38 2.03
CA LEU A 177 15.23 1.59 2.62
C LEU A 177 16.62 1.90 2.04
N VAL A 178 17.48 0.89 1.90
CA VAL A 178 18.81 1.03 1.29
C VAL A 178 18.71 1.31 -0.22
N GLY A 179 17.70 0.74 -0.90
CA GLY A 179 17.44 1.01 -2.31
C GLY A 179 16.99 2.44 -2.61
N MET A 180 16.62 3.24 -1.60
CA MET A 180 16.27 4.65 -1.80
C MET A 180 17.52 5.48 -2.12
N SER A 181 17.74 5.75 -3.41
CA SER A 181 18.93 6.45 -3.92
C SER A 181 18.69 7.90 -4.34
N LYS A 182 17.53 8.50 -4.02
CA LYS A 182 17.19 9.87 -4.45
C LYS A 182 18.30 10.89 -4.10
N ARG A 183 18.77 10.88 -2.85
CA ARG A 183 19.83 11.78 -2.38
C ARG A 183 21.20 11.50 -3.02
N ILE A 184 21.47 10.25 -3.39
CA ILE A 184 22.71 9.89 -4.09
C ILE A 184 22.72 10.54 -5.48
N LYS A 185 21.59 10.44 -6.20
CA LYS A 185 21.45 11.08 -7.51
C LYS A 185 21.53 12.61 -7.44
N GLU A 186 20.94 13.22 -6.40
CA GLU A 186 21.05 14.66 -6.17
C GLU A 186 22.52 15.07 -5.91
N ALA A 187 23.27 14.31 -5.11
CA ALA A 187 24.69 14.56 -4.87
C ALA A 187 25.56 14.38 -6.12
N GLU A 188 25.24 13.41 -6.99
CA GLU A 188 25.91 13.23 -8.28
C GLU A 188 25.73 14.44 -9.20
N GLU A 189 24.52 15.01 -9.23
CA GLU A 189 24.24 16.26 -9.96
C GLU A 189 25.01 17.44 -9.35
N GLU A 190 24.96 17.62 -8.02
CA GLU A 190 25.70 18.68 -7.33
C GLU A 190 27.21 18.60 -7.59
N ALA A 191 27.79 17.39 -7.56
CA ALA A 191 29.20 17.19 -7.86
C ALA A 191 29.54 17.64 -9.29
N ARG A 192 28.66 17.34 -10.26
CA ARG A 192 28.81 17.78 -11.65
C ARG A 192 28.78 19.30 -11.76
N TYR A 193 27.82 19.96 -11.12
CA TYR A 193 27.75 21.43 -11.12
C TYR A 193 28.96 22.07 -10.41
N MET A 194 29.42 21.48 -9.31
CA MET A 194 30.58 21.97 -8.57
C MET A 194 31.89 21.88 -9.35
N GLN A 195 32.03 20.90 -10.25
CA GLN A 195 33.18 20.82 -11.15
C GLN A 195 33.26 22.06 -12.05
N PHE A 196 32.16 22.44 -12.69
CA PHE A 196 32.11 23.62 -13.57
C PHE A 196 32.30 24.92 -12.79
N ARG A 197 31.71 25.02 -11.60
CA ARG A 197 31.89 26.18 -10.72
C ARG A 197 33.36 26.38 -10.35
N ARG A 198 34.07 25.31 -9.96
CA ARG A 198 35.51 25.37 -9.64
C ARG A 198 36.35 25.79 -10.84
N GLN A 199 36.04 25.31 -12.05
CA GLN A 199 36.74 25.73 -13.27
C GLN A 199 36.56 27.23 -13.55
N GLN A 200 35.34 27.74 -13.40
CA GLN A 200 35.04 29.16 -13.55
C GLN A 200 35.78 30.02 -12.51
N ASP A 201 35.74 29.63 -11.23
CA ASP A 201 36.42 30.34 -10.14
C ASP A 201 37.95 30.33 -10.31
N THR A 202 38.49 29.20 -10.78
CA THR A 202 39.92 29.06 -11.10
C THR A 202 40.31 29.97 -12.27
N PHE A 203 39.47 30.04 -13.31
CA PHE A 203 39.72 30.91 -14.45
C PHE A 203 39.74 32.40 -14.03
N TRP A 204 38.79 32.81 -13.20
CA TRP A 204 38.75 34.16 -12.64
C TRP A 204 39.98 34.47 -11.78
N SER A 205 40.35 33.54 -10.90
CA SER A 205 41.51 33.68 -10.03
C SER A 205 42.81 33.78 -10.83
N ASN A 206 43.00 32.92 -11.84
CA ASN A 206 44.16 32.95 -12.73
C ASN A 206 44.23 34.26 -13.51
N ARG A 207 43.10 34.77 -14.01
CA ARG A 207 43.04 36.07 -14.69
C ARG A 207 43.48 37.20 -13.76
N LYS A 208 42.99 37.22 -12.52
CA LYS A 208 43.38 38.22 -11.50
C LYS A 208 44.88 38.15 -11.20
N VAL A 209 45.43 36.96 -11.01
CA VAL A 209 46.88 36.75 -10.76
C VAL A 209 47.71 37.21 -11.95
N LEU A 210 47.32 36.86 -13.18
CA LEU A 210 48.00 37.29 -14.39
C LEU A 210 47.98 38.80 -14.55
N VAL A 211 46.83 39.46 -14.36
CA VAL A 211 46.73 40.93 -14.41
C VAL A 211 47.63 41.59 -13.37
N ASN A 212 47.65 41.09 -12.12
CA ASN A 212 48.52 41.62 -11.07
C ASN A 212 50.01 41.46 -11.43
N ARG A 213 50.40 40.33 -12.02
CA ARG A 213 51.78 40.11 -12.48
C ARG A 213 52.15 41.05 -13.63
N VAL A 214 51.23 41.27 -14.58
CA VAL A 214 51.42 42.23 -15.69
C VAL A 214 51.59 43.65 -15.16
N LYS A 215 50.75 44.09 -14.20
CA LYS A 215 50.93 45.40 -13.52
C LYS A 215 52.31 45.50 -12.85
N SER A 216 52.76 44.45 -12.16
CA SER A 216 54.08 44.41 -11.52
C SER A 216 55.23 44.49 -12.53
N MET A 217 55.17 43.76 -13.64
CA MET A 217 56.21 43.78 -14.68
C MET A 217 56.27 45.14 -15.39
N TYR A 218 55.11 45.76 -15.63
CA TYR A 218 55.04 47.12 -16.20
C TYR A 218 55.73 48.14 -15.27
N ASN A 219 55.45 48.10 -13.97
CA ASN A 219 56.08 48.99 -12.98
C ASN A 219 57.60 48.78 -12.86
N GLN A 220 58.10 47.57 -13.13
CA GLN A 220 59.53 47.25 -13.13
C GLN A 220 60.25 47.59 -14.44
N GLY A 221 59.51 47.98 -15.49
CA GLY A 221 60.09 48.32 -16.80
C GLY A 221 60.62 47.12 -17.60
N THR A 222 60.30 45.90 -17.20
CA THR A 222 60.79 44.66 -17.84
C THR A 222 59.90 44.19 -19.01
N MET A 223 58.78 44.87 -19.26
CA MET A 223 57.87 44.56 -20.36
C MET A 223 58.23 45.32 -21.64
N THR A 224 58.77 44.61 -22.63
CA THR A 224 59.20 45.16 -23.92
C THR A 224 58.12 45.14 -25.02
N SER A 225 57.24 44.13 -25.04
CA SER A 225 56.20 44.01 -26.08
C SER A 225 54.98 43.20 -25.61
N ALA A 226 53.80 43.52 -26.13
CA ALA A 226 52.57 42.74 -25.91
C ALA A 226 52.64 41.33 -26.51
N LYS A 227 53.59 41.06 -27.40
CA LYS A 227 53.83 39.73 -28.00
C LYS A 227 54.42 38.73 -27.01
N ASP A 228 55.00 39.21 -25.91
CA ASP A 228 55.67 38.38 -24.90
C ASP A 228 54.69 37.85 -23.84
N LEU A 229 53.42 38.29 -23.90
CA LEU A 229 52.37 37.85 -22.99
C LEU A 229 51.68 36.56 -23.47
N PRO A 230 51.27 35.67 -22.55
CA PRO A 230 50.57 34.43 -22.88
C PRO A 230 49.18 34.68 -23.50
N ILE A 231 48.58 35.84 -23.23
CA ILE A 231 47.32 36.29 -23.87
C ILE A 231 47.68 37.35 -24.91
N LYS A 232 47.77 36.92 -26.17
CA LYS A 232 48.28 37.73 -27.29
C LYS A 232 47.41 38.93 -27.68
N THR A 233 46.14 38.94 -27.26
CA THR A 233 45.16 40.00 -27.54
C THR A 233 45.01 41.01 -26.40
N LEU A 234 45.80 40.89 -25.33
CA LEU A 234 45.63 41.70 -24.12
C LEU A 234 46.16 43.13 -24.33
N ASN A 235 45.28 44.13 -24.24
CA ASN A 235 45.67 45.55 -24.29
C ASN A 235 46.02 46.06 -22.89
N ILE A 236 47.32 46.27 -22.64
CA ILE A 236 47.87 46.61 -21.32
C ILE A 236 47.41 48.01 -20.87
N LYS A 237 47.28 48.97 -21.79
CA LYS A 237 46.89 50.36 -21.47
C LYS A 237 45.52 50.45 -20.78
N ALA A 238 44.62 49.51 -21.08
CA ALA A 238 43.29 49.46 -20.49
C ALA A 238 43.27 49.06 -19.01
N PHE A 239 44.34 48.42 -18.50
CA PHE A 239 44.43 47.98 -17.10
C PHE A 239 45.25 48.91 -16.20
N LEU A 240 45.92 49.90 -16.80
CA LEU A 240 46.77 50.89 -16.11
C LEU A 240 46.06 52.22 -15.87
N ALA A 241 44.86 52.40 -16.44
CA ALA A 241 44.03 53.60 -16.30
C ALA A 241 43.09 53.55 -15.06
N GLU A 242 43.13 52.45 -14.31
CA GLU A 242 42.56 52.29 -12.95
C GLU A 242 43.70 52.22 -11.93
#